data_AF-A0A2G2IZA1-F1
#
_entry.id   AF-A0A2G2IZA1-F1
#
_cell.length_a   1.000
_cell.length_b   1.000
_cell.length_c   1.000
_cell.angle_alpha   90.00
_cell.angle_beta   90.00
_cell.angle_gamma   90.00
#
_symmetry.space_group_name_H-M   'P 1'
#
loop_
_entity.id
_entity.type
_entity.pdbx_description
1 polymer ?
#
loop_
_entity_poly.entity_id
_entity_poly.type
_entity_poly.pdbx_seq_one_letter_code
_entity_poly.pdbx_strand_id
1 'polypeptide(L)'
;MRLNELSDNPGATKARLRVGRGIGSGKGKTAGRGVKGQKSRSGVAINGYEGGQMPIYMRLPKRGFNKPNQKKYAELSIRRLEQAIEAGVLDLKKDVDATALVLAGIIRRPLDGVRLIGAGKISSAVNLKITGATAGATKIVEKAKGSVTIVEGKPAKVEKSSAKTAEKPVKKAAAPKKAAPKADAPKVEKKPAAKKEAPKKAAPKKAAPKKADAKADDLTKISGIGPVFAKRLAEEGITTYLQVTKLTAKKIAELDEKLELKNNITNDDWPAQAKALMDAKK
;
A
#
# COMPACT_ATOMS: atom_id res chain seq x y z
N MET A 1 -29.65 -31.22 -17.62
CA MET A 1 -28.44 -30.62 -18.23
C MET A 1 -27.90 -31.65 -19.19
N ARG A 2 -27.83 -31.38 -20.49
CA ARG A 2 -27.24 -32.32 -21.45
C ARG A 2 -25.73 -32.07 -21.52
N LEU A 3 -24.94 -33.14 -21.65
CA LEU A 3 -23.47 -33.04 -21.60
C LEU A 3 -22.87 -32.19 -22.74
N ASN A 4 -23.55 -32.10 -23.87
CA ASN A 4 -23.15 -31.33 -25.06
C ASN A 4 -23.46 -29.83 -24.98
N GLU A 5 -24.25 -29.39 -24.00
CA GLU A 5 -24.65 -27.99 -23.81
C GLU A 5 -23.85 -27.33 -22.67
N LEU A 6 -22.85 -28.02 -22.12
CA LEU A 6 -21.96 -27.50 -21.10
C LEU A 6 -20.93 -26.54 -21.73
N SER A 7 -21.01 -25.27 -21.34
CA SER A 7 -20.00 -24.27 -21.65
C SER A 7 -19.59 -23.55 -20.38
N ASP A 8 -18.35 -23.07 -20.34
CA ASP A 8 -17.88 -22.23 -19.24
C ASP A 8 -18.56 -20.85 -19.27
N ASN A 9 -18.46 -20.10 -18.18
CA ASN A 9 -18.96 -18.74 -18.10
C ASN A 9 -18.29 -17.85 -19.16
N PRO A 10 -19.03 -16.91 -19.76
CA PRO A 10 -18.46 -16.03 -20.79
C PRO A 10 -17.26 -15.25 -20.22
N GLY A 11 -16.11 -15.37 -20.88
CA GLY A 11 -14.86 -14.71 -20.47
C GLY A 11 -13.94 -15.54 -19.57
N ALA A 12 -14.35 -16.74 -19.12
CA ALA A 12 -13.49 -17.64 -18.36
C ALA A 12 -12.28 -18.11 -19.19
N THR A 13 -12.50 -18.40 -20.48
CA THR A 13 -11.43 -18.73 -21.44
C THR A 13 -11.23 -17.62 -22.46
N LYS A 14 -9.96 -17.29 -22.76
CA LYS A 14 -9.59 -16.39 -23.85
C LYS A 14 -9.07 -17.20 -25.04
N ALA A 15 -9.44 -16.78 -26.25
CA ALA A 15 -8.92 -17.41 -27.47
C ALA A 15 -7.39 -17.29 -27.54
N ARG A 16 -6.71 -18.42 -27.75
CA ARG A 16 -5.24 -18.44 -27.89
C ARG A 16 -4.84 -17.73 -29.17
N LEU A 17 -3.94 -16.77 -29.05
CA LEU A 17 -3.35 -16.14 -30.22
C LEU A 17 -2.36 -17.09 -30.91
N ARG A 18 -2.69 -17.51 -32.13
CA ARG A 18 -1.83 -18.36 -32.96
C ARG A 18 -0.99 -17.50 -33.89
N VAL A 19 0.30 -17.37 -33.58
CA VAL A 19 1.25 -16.57 -34.38
C VAL A 19 1.68 -17.33 -35.66
N GLY A 20 2.07 -16.58 -36.69
CA GLY A 20 2.60 -17.17 -37.94
C GLY A 20 1.53 -17.91 -38.76
N ARG A 21 0.29 -17.40 -38.79
CA ARG A 21 -0.85 -17.99 -39.52
C ARG A 21 -1.50 -16.97 -40.46
N GLY A 22 -0.73 -16.50 -41.44
CA GLY A 22 -1.23 -15.59 -42.49
C GLY A 22 -1.43 -14.13 -42.03
N ILE A 23 -1.65 -13.23 -43.00
CA ILE A 23 -1.72 -11.77 -42.78
C ILE A 23 -2.98 -11.37 -42.00
N GLY A 24 -4.12 -11.99 -42.27
CA GLY A 24 -5.40 -11.70 -41.60
C GLY A 24 -5.38 -11.94 -40.07
N SER A 25 -4.43 -12.74 -39.57
CA SER A 25 -4.28 -12.98 -38.12
C SER A 25 -3.65 -11.80 -37.34
N GLY A 26 -3.13 -10.78 -38.02
CA GLY A 26 -2.43 -9.63 -37.41
C GLY A 26 -1.04 -9.94 -36.85
N LYS A 27 -0.70 -11.21 -36.58
CA LYS A 27 0.65 -11.67 -36.18
C LYS A 27 1.21 -12.73 -37.14
N GLY A 28 1.04 -12.50 -38.44
CA GLY A 28 1.51 -13.38 -39.51
C GLY A 28 3.01 -13.28 -39.76
N LYS A 29 3.43 -12.30 -40.56
CA LYS A 29 4.78 -12.21 -41.16
C LYS A 29 5.94 -12.32 -40.17
N THR A 30 5.85 -11.68 -39.00
CA THR A 30 6.95 -11.63 -38.02
C THR A 30 6.62 -12.32 -36.70
N ALA A 31 5.45 -12.96 -36.59
CA ALA A 31 4.95 -13.54 -35.34
C ALA A 31 4.97 -12.58 -34.13
N GLY A 32 5.04 -11.25 -34.35
CA GLY A 32 5.17 -10.24 -33.30
C GLY A 32 6.59 -10.06 -32.73
N ARG A 33 7.62 -10.66 -33.33
CA ARG A 33 9.03 -10.54 -32.88
C ARG A 33 9.81 -9.39 -33.52
N GLY A 34 9.21 -8.67 -34.47
CA GLY A 34 9.87 -7.58 -35.19
C GLY A 34 10.71 -8.08 -36.38
N VAL A 35 11.73 -7.31 -36.75
CA VAL A 35 12.60 -7.56 -37.92
C VAL A 35 13.93 -8.16 -37.44
N LYS A 36 15.02 -8.04 -38.21
CA LYS A 36 16.32 -8.72 -38.06
C LYS A 36 17.15 -8.28 -36.82
N GLY A 37 16.57 -8.35 -35.63
CA GLY A 37 17.26 -8.09 -34.35
C GLY A 37 17.55 -9.38 -33.56
N GLN A 38 18.37 -9.29 -32.51
CA GLN A 38 18.77 -10.44 -31.70
C GLN A 38 17.57 -11.23 -31.12
N LYS A 39 16.56 -10.53 -30.56
CA LYS A 39 15.33 -11.14 -29.98
C LYS A 39 14.39 -11.78 -31.01
N SER A 40 14.64 -11.60 -32.31
CA SER A 40 13.88 -12.25 -33.38
C SER A 40 14.38 -13.66 -33.70
N ARG A 41 15.59 -14.01 -33.26
CA ARG A 41 16.21 -15.32 -33.46
C ARG A 41 15.82 -16.29 -32.34
N SER A 42 15.97 -17.59 -32.59
CA SER A 42 15.71 -18.65 -31.60
C SER A 42 16.75 -18.64 -30.48
N GLY A 43 16.34 -19.00 -29.26
CA GLY A 43 17.25 -19.26 -28.13
C GLY A 43 17.71 -18.01 -27.34
N VAL A 44 17.36 -16.80 -27.77
CA VAL A 44 17.80 -15.57 -27.08
C VAL A 44 16.87 -15.22 -25.92
N ALA A 45 17.39 -15.24 -24.70
CA ALA A 45 16.74 -14.73 -23.49
C ALA A 45 17.58 -13.58 -22.91
N ILE A 46 17.04 -12.36 -22.98
CA ILE A 46 17.67 -11.15 -22.43
C ILE A 46 16.90 -10.82 -21.16
N ASN A 47 17.33 -11.38 -20.02
CA ASN A 47 16.68 -11.21 -18.72
C ASN A 47 17.05 -9.85 -18.11
N GLY A 48 18.20 -9.78 -17.44
CA GLY A 48 18.71 -8.59 -16.75
C GLY A 48 19.89 -7.91 -17.45
N TYR A 49 20.04 -8.11 -18.76
CA TYR A 49 21.12 -7.50 -19.52
C TYR A 49 20.78 -6.06 -19.90
N GLU A 50 21.63 -5.12 -19.47
CA GLU A 50 21.44 -3.67 -19.63
C GLU A 50 22.35 -3.10 -20.75
N GLY A 51 22.60 -3.88 -21.82
CA GLY A 51 23.32 -3.37 -23.00
C GLY A 51 24.83 -3.18 -22.82
N GLY A 52 25.44 -3.89 -21.87
CA GLY A 52 26.87 -3.76 -21.52
C GLY A 52 27.13 -2.83 -20.34
N GLN A 53 26.12 -2.09 -19.87
CA GLN A 53 26.18 -1.39 -18.59
C GLN A 53 26.25 -2.40 -17.43
N MET A 54 27.02 -2.10 -16.38
CA MET A 54 27.05 -2.90 -15.15
C MET A 54 25.62 -3.07 -14.61
N PRO A 55 25.06 -4.28 -14.45
CA PRO A 55 23.66 -4.43 -14.04
C PRO A 55 23.34 -3.86 -12.66
N ILE A 56 22.08 -3.46 -12.43
CA ILE A 56 21.68 -2.80 -11.17
C ILE A 56 21.95 -3.63 -9.90
N TYR A 57 21.83 -4.96 -9.99
CA TYR A 57 22.11 -5.88 -8.89
C TYR A 57 23.60 -6.00 -8.54
N MET A 58 24.50 -5.50 -9.40
CA MET A 58 25.93 -5.37 -9.13
C MET A 58 26.32 -3.96 -8.69
N ARG A 59 25.63 -2.93 -9.18
CA ARG A 59 25.89 -1.53 -8.80
C ARG A 59 25.55 -1.26 -7.34
N LEU A 60 24.43 -1.82 -6.87
CA LEU A 60 23.97 -1.60 -5.50
C LEU A 60 24.65 -2.57 -4.54
N PRO A 61 25.11 -2.11 -3.37
CA PRO A 61 25.65 -3.01 -2.36
C PRO A 61 24.56 -3.96 -1.85
N LYS A 62 24.94 -5.21 -1.55
CA LYS A 62 24.07 -6.13 -0.81
C LYS A 62 23.90 -5.58 0.60
N ARG A 63 22.65 -5.36 1.02
CA ARG A 63 22.33 -4.80 2.33
C ARG A 63 21.66 -5.84 3.22
N GLY A 64 22.12 -5.91 4.48
CA GLY A 64 21.53 -6.75 5.52
C GLY A 64 21.79 -8.25 5.32
N PHE A 65 21.03 -9.05 6.06
CA PHE A 65 21.04 -10.51 5.99
C PHE A 65 19.62 -11.04 6.23
N ASN A 66 19.32 -12.23 5.72
CA ASN A 66 18.07 -12.91 6.04
C ASN A 66 18.26 -13.68 7.36
N LYS A 67 17.48 -13.35 8.40
CA LYS A 67 17.53 -14.04 9.70
C LYS A 67 17.06 -15.51 9.54
N PRO A 68 17.91 -16.54 9.78
CA PRO A 68 17.57 -17.94 9.51
C PRO A 68 16.36 -18.45 10.30
N ASN A 69 16.30 -18.11 11.60
CA ASN A 69 15.26 -18.57 12.53
C ASN A 69 14.29 -17.44 12.91
N GLN A 70 13.73 -16.77 11.90
CA GLN A 70 12.71 -15.74 12.13
C GLN A 70 11.36 -16.39 12.48
N LYS A 71 10.95 -16.26 13.75
CA LYS A 71 9.61 -16.64 14.20
C LYS A 71 8.56 -15.81 13.45
N LYS A 72 7.54 -16.48 12.90
CA LYS A 72 6.39 -15.86 12.21
C LYS A 72 5.16 -16.00 13.10
N TYR A 73 4.60 -14.88 13.51
CA TYR A 73 3.40 -14.86 14.33
C TYR A 73 2.16 -14.66 13.47
N ALA A 74 1.04 -15.26 13.87
CA ALA A 74 -0.27 -14.93 13.33
C ALA A 74 -0.77 -13.65 13.98
N GLU A 75 -0.98 -12.61 13.18
CA GLU A 75 -1.43 -11.31 13.66
C GLU A 75 -2.94 -11.32 13.91
N LEU A 76 -3.33 -11.04 15.16
CA LEU A 76 -4.70 -10.79 15.56
C LEU A 76 -4.87 -9.29 15.78
N SER A 77 -5.69 -8.64 14.97
CA SER A 77 -6.01 -7.23 15.17
C SER A 77 -7.21 -7.05 16.09
N ILE A 78 -7.19 -6.01 16.94
CA ILE A 78 -8.32 -5.64 17.81
C ILE A 78 -9.62 -5.50 17.02
N ARG A 79 -9.58 -4.87 15.83
CA ARG A 79 -10.76 -4.73 14.97
C ARG A 79 -11.34 -6.07 14.52
N ARG A 80 -10.49 -7.04 14.18
CA ARG A 80 -10.96 -8.39 13.81
C ARG A 80 -11.55 -9.13 15.00
N LEU A 81 -10.96 -8.92 16.18
CA LEU A 81 -11.48 -9.48 17.41
C LEU A 81 -12.88 -8.93 17.69
N GLU A 82 -13.06 -7.61 17.62
CA GLU A 82 -14.36 -6.97 17.81
C GLU A 82 -15.41 -7.46 16.81
N GLN A 83 -15.06 -7.52 15.52
CA GLN A 83 -15.96 -8.06 14.49
C GLN A 83 -16.39 -9.50 14.77
N ALA A 84 -15.52 -10.32 15.36
CA ALA A 84 -15.84 -11.69 15.71
C ALA A 84 -16.74 -11.78 16.96
N ILE A 85 -16.62 -10.82 17.87
CA ILE A 85 -17.48 -10.67 19.04
C ILE A 85 -18.88 -10.22 18.60
N GLU A 86 -18.98 -9.18 17.78
CA GLU A 86 -20.24 -8.70 17.21
C GLU A 86 -20.96 -9.79 16.42
N ALA A 87 -20.21 -10.60 15.67
CA ALA A 87 -20.75 -11.73 14.92
C ALA A 87 -21.11 -12.95 15.81
N GLY A 88 -20.81 -12.92 17.10
CA GLY A 88 -21.11 -14.02 18.04
C GLY A 88 -20.35 -15.32 17.75
N VAL A 89 -19.22 -15.26 17.03
CA VAL A 89 -18.45 -16.44 16.61
C VAL A 89 -17.52 -16.93 17.73
N LEU A 90 -17.27 -16.07 18.74
CA LEU A 90 -16.42 -16.37 19.88
C LEU A 90 -17.23 -16.64 21.15
N ASP A 91 -16.91 -17.74 21.82
CA ASP A 91 -17.39 -18.04 23.17
C ASP A 91 -16.62 -17.21 24.21
N LEU A 92 -17.17 -16.05 24.58
CA LEU A 92 -16.56 -15.13 25.57
C LEU A 92 -16.48 -15.68 27.00
N LYS A 93 -17.17 -16.78 27.29
CA LYS A 93 -17.17 -17.43 28.62
C LYS A 93 -15.92 -18.28 28.87
N LYS A 94 -15.21 -18.65 27.81
CA LYS A 94 -14.02 -19.50 27.87
C LYS A 94 -12.79 -18.68 27.50
N ASP A 95 -11.62 -19.17 27.92
CA ASP A 95 -10.37 -18.58 27.49
C ASP A 95 -10.19 -18.77 25.98
N VAL A 96 -9.89 -17.67 25.30
CA VAL A 96 -9.70 -17.63 23.86
C VAL A 96 -8.23 -17.94 23.55
N ASP A 97 -7.97 -19.22 23.32
CA ASP A 97 -6.68 -19.77 22.89
C ASP A 97 -6.45 -19.64 21.38
N ALA A 98 -5.21 -19.86 20.95
CA ALA A 98 -4.85 -19.94 19.53
C ALA A 98 -5.66 -20.98 18.73
N THR A 99 -6.09 -22.06 19.38
CA THR A 99 -6.94 -23.11 18.79
C THR A 99 -8.36 -22.61 18.57
N ALA A 100 -8.94 -21.93 19.56
CA ALA A 100 -10.27 -21.32 19.50
C ALA A 100 -10.34 -20.28 18.38
N LEU A 101 -9.33 -19.40 18.25
CA LEU A 101 -9.24 -18.40 17.17
C LEU A 101 -9.20 -19.03 15.77
N VAL A 102 -8.63 -20.23 15.65
CA VAL A 102 -8.50 -20.94 14.39
C VAL A 102 -9.79 -21.70 14.02
N LEU A 103 -10.50 -22.23 15.01
CA LEU A 103 -11.82 -22.85 14.85
C LEU A 103 -12.89 -21.79 14.53
N ALA A 104 -12.84 -20.64 15.20
CA ALA A 104 -13.67 -19.47 14.93
C ALA A 104 -13.40 -18.84 13.55
N GLY A 105 -12.34 -19.25 12.85
CA GLY A 105 -12.00 -18.75 11.51
C GLY A 105 -11.41 -17.33 11.49
N ILE A 106 -11.12 -16.74 12.65
CA ILE A 106 -10.52 -15.41 12.78
C ILE A 106 -9.08 -15.44 12.28
N ILE A 107 -8.38 -16.53 12.58
CA ILE A 107 -7.02 -16.81 12.12
C ILE A 107 -7.02 -18.11 11.31
N ARG A 108 -6.30 -18.14 10.19
CA ARG A 108 -6.19 -19.34 9.35
C ARG A 108 -5.46 -20.49 10.06
N ARG A 109 -4.32 -20.18 10.68
CA ARG A 109 -3.39 -21.10 11.39
C ARG A 109 -2.53 -20.31 12.40
N PRO A 110 -2.07 -20.92 13.49
CA PRO A 110 -1.40 -20.19 14.58
C PRO A 110 0.08 -19.87 14.32
N LEU A 111 0.68 -20.38 13.24
CA LEU A 111 2.11 -20.22 12.90
C LEU A 111 3.03 -20.56 14.09
N ASP A 112 3.98 -19.70 14.46
CA ASP A 112 4.84 -19.87 15.64
C ASP A 112 4.22 -19.27 16.91
N GLY A 113 3.01 -18.70 16.83
CA GLY A 113 2.30 -18.05 17.93
C GLY A 113 1.32 -16.99 17.44
N VAL A 114 0.36 -16.60 18.28
CA VAL A 114 -0.58 -15.52 17.97
C VAL A 114 -0.12 -14.23 18.63
N ARG A 115 -0.11 -13.13 17.88
CA ARG A 115 0.25 -11.81 18.39
C ARG A 115 -0.91 -10.82 18.28
N LEU A 116 -1.34 -10.26 19.40
CA LEU A 116 -2.38 -9.22 19.43
C LEU A 116 -1.77 -7.85 19.10
N ILE A 117 -2.34 -7.19 18.10
CA ILE A 117 -1.88 -5.89 17.58
C ILE A 117 -3.07 -4.96 17.30
N GLY A 118 -2.75 -3.69 17.05
CA GLY A 118 -3.69 -2.69 16.54
C GLY A 118 -4.18 -1.71 17.60
N ALA A 119 -5.02 -0.79 17.14
CA ALA A 119 -5.70 0.23 17.92
C ALA A 119 -7.20 0.13 17.68
N GLY A 120 -8.01 0.62 18.61
CA GLY A 120 -9.46 0.56 18.53
C GLY A 120 -10.12 0.52 19.91
N LYS A 121 -11.39 0.12 19.92
CA LYS A 121 -12.17 -0.17 21.13
C LYS A 121 -12.67 -1.61 21.05
N ILE A 122 -12.84 -2.22 22.22
CA ILE A 122 -13.47 -3.53 22.38
C ILE A 122 -14.67 -3.30 23.31
N SER A 123 -15.85 -3.74 22.91
CA SER A 123 -17.08 -3.55 23.72
C SER A 123 -17.20 -4.56 24.86
N SER A 124 -16.64 -5.76 24.68
CA SER A 124 -16.87 -6.90 25.57
C SER A 124 -15.58 -7.38 26.23
N ALA A 125 -15.69 -7.87 27.46
CA ALA A 125 -14.57 -8.49 28.15
C ALA A 125 -14.16 -9.79 27.45
N VAL A 126 -12.86 -9.96 27.19
CA VAL A 126 -12.29 -11.17 26.56
C VAL A 126 -11.07 -11.62 27.35
N ASN A 127 -11.00 -12.91 27.66
CA ASN A 127 -9.82 -13.54 28.23
C ASN A 127 -9.00 -14.18 27.10
N LEU A 128 -7.87 -13.58 26.74
CA LEU A 128 -6.99 -14.05 25.66
C LEU A 128 -5.78 -14.79 26.22
N LYS A 129 -5.48 -15.96 25.67
CA LYS A 129 -4.27 -16.75 25.89
C LYS A 129 -3.45 -16.80 24.60
N ILE A 130 -2.43 -15.96 24.50
CA ILE A 130 -1.69 -15.72 23.24
C ILE A 130 -0.19 -15.61 23.48
N THR A 131 0.60 -15.70 22.41
CA THR A 131 2.08 -15.74 22.50
C THR A 131 2.71 -14.36 22.65
N GLY A 132 1.97 -13.29 22.33
CA GLY A 132 2.42 -11.93 22.61
C GLY A 132 1.37 -10.87 22.29
N ALA A 133 1.54 -9.67 22.83
CA ALA A 133 0.68 -8.53 22.55
C ALA A 133 1.51 -7.24 22.48
N THR A 134 1.01 -6.23 21.78
CA THR A 134 1.58 -4.87 21.85
C THR A 134 1.03 -4.14 23.07
N ALA A 135 1.82 -3.23 23.65
CA ALA A 135 1.43 -2.48 24.84
C ALA A 135 0.18 -1.61 24.64
N GLY A 136 -0.08 -1.15 23.41
CA GLY A 136 -1.32 -0.43 23.10
C GLY A 136 -2.54 -1.35 23.10
N ALA A 137 -2.38 -2.58 22.64
CA ALA A 137 -3.48 -3.54 22.56
C ALA A 137 -3.84 -4.14 23.91
N THR A 138 -2.86 -4.42 24.78
CA THR A 138 -3.13 -4.88 26.15
C THR A 138 -3.98 -3.88 26.93
N LYS A 139 -3.61 -2.59 26.87
CA LYS A 139 -4.36 -1.50 27.51
C LYS A 139 -5.80 -1.40 27.03
N ILE A 140 -6.07 -1.68 25.76
CA ILE A 140 -7.44 -1.64 25.22
C ILE A 140 -8.26 -2.81 25.75
N VAL A 141 -7.69 -4.01 25.81
CA VAL A 141 -8.35 -5.21 26.36
C VAL A 141 -8.62 -5.03 27.86
N GLU A 142 -7.65 -4.53 28.62
CA GLU A 142 -7.79 -4.25 30.05
C GLU A 142 -8.87 -3.19 30.33
N LYS A 143 -8.95 -2.13 29.50
CA LYS A 143 -10.03 -1.12 29.58
C LYS A 143 -11.41 -1.72 29.34
N ALA A 144 -11.51 -2.75 28.50
CA ALA A 144 -12.74 -3.51 28.28
C ALA A 144 -13.00 -4.58 29.37
N LYS A 145 -12.23 -4.56 30.47
CA LYS A 145 -12.26 -5.56 31.56
C LYS A 145 -11.92 -6.99 31.12
N GLY A 146 -11.21 -7.14 30.00
CA GLY A 146 -10.63 -8.40 29.56
C GLY A 146 -9.26 -8.66 30.18
N SER A 147 -8.72 -9.86 29.96
CA SER A 147 -7.38 -10.26 30.40
C SER A 147 -6.54 -10.78 29.23
N VAL A 148 -5.23 -10.49 29.26
CA VAL A 148 -4.28 -11.03 28.28
C VAL A 148 -3.20 -11.80 29.02
N THR A 149 -3.19 -13.11 28.83
CA THR A 149 -2.17 -14.01 29.38
C THR A 149 -1.21 -14.42 28.28
N ILE A 150 0.09 -14.20 28.53
CA ILE A 150 1.16 -14.48 27.57
C ILE A 150 1.67 -15.90 27.83
N VAL A 151 1.45 -16.81 26.88
CA VAL A 151 1.93 -18.19 26.96
C VAL A 151 3.21 -18.33 26.14
N GLU A 152 4.29 -18.74 26.79
CA GLU A 152 5.56 -19.03 26.12
C GLU A 152 5.54 -20.44 25.53
N GLY A 153 5.72 -20.54 24.20
CA GLY A 153 5.78 -21.83 23.51
C GLY A 153 5.15 -21.78 22.13
N LYS A 154 5.56 -22.72 21.26
CA LYS A 154 4.94 -22.89 19.96
C LYS A 154 3.55 -23.53 20.18
N PRO A 155 2.46 -22.92 19.68
CA PRO A 155 1.13 -23.48 19.87
C PRO A 155 1.02 -24.85 19.16
N ALA A 156 0.34 -25.79 19.80
CA ALA A 156 0.06 -27.10 19.22
C ALA A 156 -0.58 -26.94 17.83
N LYS A 157 -0.12 -27.75 16.88
CA LYS A 157 -0.58 -27.69 15.49
C LYS A 157 -2.02 -28.22 15.44
N VAL A 158 -2.99 -27.34 15.21
CA VAL A 158 -4.39 -27.73 15.08
C VAL A 158 -4.60 -28.39 13.73
N GLU A 159 -4.84 -29.70 13.72
CA GLU A 159 -5.25 -30.44 12.54
C GLU A 159 -6.75 -30.17 12.26
N LYS A 160 -7.04 -29.47 11.16
CA LYS A 160 -8.40 -29.24 10.66
C LYS A 160 -8.90 -30.43 9.82
N SER A 161 -8.71 -31.66 10.28
CA SER A 161 -9.17 -32.86 9.56
C SER A 161 -10.13 -33.67 10.43
N SER A 162 -11.40 -33.73 9.99
CA SER A 162 -12.38 -34.84 10.20
C SER A 162 -13.80 -34.49 10.68
N ALA A 163 -14.23 -33.21 10.73
CA ALA A 163 -15.60 -32.88 11.19
C ALA A 163 -16.52 -32.22 10.14
N LYS A 164 -16.42 -32.60 8.86
CA LYS A 164 -17.39 -32.19 7.82
C LYS A 164 -17.66 -33.30 6.78
N THR A 165 -18.07 -34.47 7.27
CA THR A 165 -18.81 -35.45 6.45
C THR A 165 -19.88 -36.08 7.31
N ALA A 166 -21.03 -35.41 7.46
CA ALA A 166 -22.28 -36.00 7.91
C ALA A 166 -23.44 -35.14 7.37
N GLU A 167 -24.01 -35.64 6.28
CA GLU A 167 -25.41 -35.58 5.85
C GLU A 167 -26.17 -34.24 5.88
N LYS A 168 -26.50 -33.74 4.68
CA LYS A 168 -27.73 -32.98 4.43
C LYS A 168 -28.57 -33.75 3.41
N PRO A 169 -29.85 -34.08 3.71
CA PRO A 169 -30.72 -34.77 2.78
C PRO A 169 -31.28 -33.81 1.73
N VAL A 170 -31.41 -34.33 0.53
CA VAL A 170 -31.95 -33.69 -0.68
C VAL A 170 -33.48 -33.63 -0.60
N LYS A 171 -34.08 -32.46 -0.82
CA LYS A 171 -35.42 -32.35 -1.44
C LYS A 171 -35.44 -31.26 -2.52
N LYS A 172 -36.19 -31.59 -3.56
CA LYS A 172 -36.18 -31.08 -4.94
C LYS A 172 -37.48 -30.32 -5.19
N ALA A 173 -37.45 -29.18 -5.87
CA ALA A 173 -38.59 -28.67 -6.64
C ALA A 173 -38.12 -27.69 -7.72
N ALA A 174 -38.40 -28.05 -8.98
CA ALA A 174 -38.46 -27.17 -10.15
C ALA A 174 -39.69 -26.23 -10.01
N ALA A 175 -39.87 -25.10 -10.71
CA ALA A 175 -39.88 -24.91 -12.16
C ALA A 175 -39.99 -23.39 -12.53
N PRO A 176 -39.91 -23.01 -13.83
CA PRO A 176 -39.38 -21.73 -14.34
C PRO A 176 -40.43 -20.77 -14.95
N LYS A 177 -39.99 -19.55 -15.34
CA LYS A 177 -40.49 -18.63 -16.41
C LYS A 177 -39.62 -17.35 -16.32
N LYS A 178 -39.19 -16.60 -17.35
CA LYS A 178 -39.45 -16.48 -18.80
C LYS A 178 -38.28 -15.66 -19.39
N ALA A 179 -37.88 -15.91 -20.65
CA ALA A 179 -36.92 -15.10 -21.42
C ALA A 179 -37.63 -13.95 -22.17
N ALA A 180 -36.96 -12.79 -22.30
CA ALA A 180 -36.53 -12.10 -23.55
C ALA A 180 -37.21 -10.70 -23.67
N PRO A 181 -36.73 -9.73 -24.48
CA PRO A 181 -35.61 -9.75 -25.44
C PRO A 181 -34.62 -8.55 -25.36
N LYS A 182 -33.62 -8.60 -26.26
CA LYS A 182 -32.56 -7.62 -26.56
C LYS A 182 -33.07 -6.46 -27.45
N ALA A 183 -32.42 -5.31 -27.35
CA ALA A 183 -32.14 -4.29 -28.39
C ALA A 183 -31.25 -3.23 -27.71
N ASP A 184 -30.31 -2.51 -28.31
CA ASP A 184 -29.65 -2.49 -29.60
C ASP A 184 -28.36 -1.69 -29.38
N ALA A 185 -27.33 -1.93 -30.19
CA ALA A 185 -26.14 -1.10 -30.23
C ALA A 185 -26.16 -0.25 -31.50
N PRO A 186 -25.68 1.00 -31.47
CA PRO A 186 -25.07 1.59 -32.64
C PRO A 186 -23.56 1.82 -32.46
N LYS A 187 -22.83 1.24 -33.41
CA LYS A 187 -21.53 1.68 -33.95
C LYS A 187 -21.77 3.04 -34.64
N VAL A 188 -20.88 4.03 -34.75
CA VAL A 188 -19.65 4.19 -35.57
C VAL A 188 -19.18 5.65 -35.21
N GLU A 189 -17.91 6.04 -35.03
CA GLU A 189 -16.95 6.50 -36.05
C GLU A 189 -15.64 6.97 -35.40
N LYS A 190 -14.55 6.80 -36.15
CA LYS A 190 -13.18 7.18 -35.79
C LYS A 190 -12.61 8.09 -36.89
N LYS A 191 -11.77 9.03 -36.43
CA LYS A 191 -10.63 9.71 -37.09
C LYS A 191 -10.97 10.93 -37.99
N PRO A 192 -10.01 11.88 -38.20
CA PRO A 192 -8.55 11.73 -38.05
C PRO A 192 -7.78 12.82 -37.28
N ALA A 193 -6.59 12.42 -36.84
CA ALA A 193 -5.51 13.29 -36.40
C ALA A 193 -4.73 13.85 -37.59
N ALA A 194 -4.31 15.11 -37.51
CA ALA A 194 -3.32 15.74 -38.39
C ALA A 194 -2.10 16.25 -37.59
N LYS A 195 -0.99 16.36 -38.32
CA LYS A 195 0.42 16.46 -37.94
C LYS A 195 0.86 17.79 -37.30
N LYS A 196 1.87 17.66 -36.42
CA LYS A 196 3.12 18.43 -36.27
C LYS A 196 3.13 19.92 -36.65
N GLU A 197 3.53 20.75 -35.68
CA GLU A 197 4.62 21.71 -35.88
C GLU A 197 5.30 22.03 -34.54
N ALA A 198 6.61 22.27 -34.59
CA ALA A 198 7.47 22.60 -33.45
C ALA A 198 7.86 24.08 -33.52
N PRO A 199 8.01 24.77 -32.37
CA PRO A 199 9.03 25.80 -32.29
C PRO A 199 9.90 25.70 -31.03
N LYS A 200 11.20 25.60 -31.32
CA LYS A 200 12.35 26.30 -30.74
C LYS A 200 12.34 26.71 -29.25
N LYS A 201 13.38 26.19 -28.58
CA LYS A 201 14.05 26.73 -27.39
C LYS A 201 14.23 28.27 -27.47
N ALA A 202 13.81 28.95 -26.42
CA ALA A 202 14.41 30.21 -25.98
C ALA A 202 14.63 30.11 -24.46
N ALA A 203 15.89 30.23 -24.05
CA ALA A 203 16.30 30.23 -22.65
C ALA A 203 15.94 31.59 -22.01
N PRO A 204 15.26 31.63 -20.85
CA PRO A 204 15.19 32.86 -20.07
C PRO A 204 16.48 33.01 -19.26
N LYS A 205 17.15 34.15 -19.48
CA LYS A 205 18.34 34.62 -18.76
C LYS A 205 18.05 34.64 -17.25
N LYS A 206 18.92 34.01 -16.47
CA LYS A 206 18.96 34.09 -15.01
C LYS A 206 19.46 35.50 -14.64
N ALA A 207 18.56 36.33 -14.11
CA ALA A 207 18.93 37.61 -13.51
C ALA A 207 19.72 37.35 -12.22
N ALA A 208 20.80 38.11 -12.03
CA ALA A 208 21.70 37.99 -10.89
C ALA A 208 20.99 38.31 -9.56
N PRO A 209 21.23 37.54 -8.48
CA PRO A 209 20.77 37.92 -7.16
C PRO A 209 21.57 39.12 -6.65
N LYS A 210 20.87 40.21 -6.32
CA LYS A 210 21.41 41.34 -5.56
C LYS A 210 21.88 40.83 -4.19
N LYS A 211 23.14 41.11 -3.86
CA LYS A 211 23.71 40.93 -2.53
C LYS A 211 23.03 41.89 -1.54
N ALA A 212 22.66 41.36 -0.38
CA ALA A 212 22.60 42.12 0.87
C ALA A 212 23.05 41.18 1.99
N ASP A 213 24.28 41.42 2.45
CA ASP A 213 24.90 40.72 3.56
C ASP A 213 24.19 41.08 4.88
N ALA A 214 23.56 40.09 5.50
CA ALA A 214 23.19 40.08 6.91
C ALA A 214 23.32 38.62 7.38
N LYS A 215 23.95 38.39 8.54
CA LYS A 215 24.19 37.07 9.15
C LYS A 215 22.97 36.14 8.99
N ALA A 216 23.02 35.22 8.02
CA ALA A 216 21.96 34.24 7.82
C ALA A 216 21.97 33.24 8.98
N ASP A 217 20.78 32.93 9.51
CA ASP A 217 20.60 31.90 10.51
C ASP A 217 20.41 30.54 9.84
N ASP A 218 20.85 29.48 10.51
CA ASP A 218 20.65 28.12 10.04
C ASP A 218 19.21 27.66 10.34
N LEU A 219 18.28 27.95 9.44
CA LEU A 219 16.86 27.61 9.56
C LEU A 219 16.61 26.09 9.66
N THR A 220 17.59 25.23 9.38
CA THR A 220 17.43 23.76 9.53
C THR A 220 17.31 23.30 10.99
N LYS A 221 17.56 24.19 11.95
CA LYS A 221 17.35 23.92 13.39
C LYS A 221 15.89 23.95 13.83
N ILE A 222 14.98 24.47 13.00
CA ILE A 222 13.54 24.43 13.25
C ILE A 222 13.00 23.07 12.76
N SER A 223 12.23 22.40 13.61
CA SER A 223 11.59 21.13 13.26
C SER A 223 10.66 21.30 12.07
N GLY A 224 10.80 20.44 11.06
CA GLY A 224 10.02 20.52 9.81
C GLY A 224 10.73 21.28 8.68
N ILE A 225 11.76 22.09 8.96
CA ILE A 225 12.55 22.78 7.93
C ILE A 225 13.75 21.92 7.51
N GLY A 226 13.59 21.13 6.46
CA GLY A 226 14.69 20.40 5.83
C GLY A 226 15.57 21.28 4.91
N PRO A 227 16.73 20.78 4.43
CA PRO A 227 17.64 21.54 3.55
C PRO A 227 17.00 22.05 2.25
N VAL A 228 15.98 21.35 1.75
CA VAL A 228 15.23 21.77 0.56
C VAL A 228 14.34 22.97 0.86
N PHE A 229 13.65 22.95 2.01
CA PHE A 229 12.79 24.05 2.42
C PHE A 229 13.58 25.27 2.88
N ALA A 230 14.73 25.08 3.54
CA ALA A 230 15.65 26.17 3.86
C ALA A 230 16.11 26.93 2.60
N LYS A 231 16.40 26.21 1.50
CA LYS A 231 16.75 26.83 0.21
C LYS A 231 15.57 27.59 -0.41
N ARG A 232 14.38 27.00 -0.41
CA ARG A 232 13.17 27.64 -0.94
C ARG A 232 12.76 28.88 -0.13
N LEU A 233 12.90 28.85 1.20
CA LEU A 233 12.68 30.00 2.07
C LEU A 233 13.70 31.11 1.80
N ALA A 234 14.96 30.75 1.54
CA ALA A 234 15.99 31.71 1.15
C ALA A 234 15.71 32.35 -0.22
N GLU A 235 15.12 31.62 -1.17
CA GLU A 235 14.65 32.16 -2.45
C GLU A 235 13.49 33.16 -2.28
N GLU A 236 12.63 32.94 -1.27
CA GLU A 236 11.58 33.89 -0.85
C GLU A 236 12.08 35.01 0.07
N GLY A 237 13.39 35.08 0.34
CA GLY A 237 14.02 36.14 1.14
C GLY A 237 13.93 35.96 2.66
N ILE A 238 13.54 34.78 3.13
CA ILE A 238 13.50 34.41 4.55
C ILE A 238 14.79 33.63 4.89
N THR A 239 15.73 34.31 5.55
CA THR A 239 17.07 33.79 5.87
C THR A 239 17.45 33.94 7.35
N THR A 240 16.62 34.58 8.17
CA THR A 240 16.89 34.82 9.60
C THR A 240 15.71 34.42 10.47
N TYR A 241 15.96 34.03 11.73
CA TYR A 241 14.89 33.66 12.66
C TYR A 241 13.96 34.85 12.95
N LEU A 242 14.47 36.08 12.93
CA LEU A 242 13.67 37.31 13.09
C LEU A 242 12.61 37.50 11.99
N GLN A 243 12.84 36.99 10.79
CA GLN A 243 11.87 37.06 9.70
C GLN A 243 10.78 36.01 9.90
N VAL A 244 11.13 34.83 10.41
CA VAL A 244 10.18 33.75 10.71
C VAL A 244 9.23 34.14 11.85
N THR A 245 9.72 34.84 12.88
CA THR A 245 8.85 35.31 13.99
C THR A 245 7.90 36.43 13.59
N LYS A 246 8.21 37.19 12.54
CA LYS A 246 7.39 38.30 12.03
C LYS A 246 6.39 37.88 10.95
N LEU A 247 6.24 36.57 10.69
CA LEU A 247 5.25 36.07 9.74
C LEU A 247 3.83 36.31 10.28
N THR A 248 3.02 37.02 9.50
CA THR A 248 1.60 37.22 9.79
C THR A 248 0.79 36.01 9.29
N ALA A 249 -0.38 35.75 9.89
CA ALA A 249 -1.22 34.61 9.51
C ALA A 249 -1.53 34.52 8.00
N LYS A 250 -1.71 35.67 7.33
CA LYS A 250 -1.90 35.74 5.87
C LYS A 250 -0.65 35.28 5.09
N LYS A 251 0.53 35.74 5.50
CA LYS A 251 1.80 35.35 4.86
C LYS A 251 2.15 33.88 5.09
N ILE A 252 1.74 33.32 6.24
CA ILE A 252 1.91 31.89 6.53
C ILE A 252 1.10 31.05 5.52
N ALA A 253 -0.17 31.40 5.31
CA ALA A 253 -1.02 30.70 4.34
C ALA A 253 -0.49 30.82 2.89
N GLU A 254 -0.03 32.01 2.49
CA GLU A 254 0.58 32.25 1.18
C GLU A 254 1.88 31.42 0.99
N LEU A 255 2.73 31.34 2.01
CA LEU A 255 3.94 30.51 1.97
C LEU A 255 3.62 29.01 1.96
N ASP A 256 2.61 28.58 2.72
CA ASP A 256 2.20 27.17 2.77
C ASP A 256 1.69 26.68 1.41
N GLU A 257 0.91 27.51 0.71
CA GLU A 257 0.41 27.21 -0.63
C GLU A 257 1.52 27.27 -1.68
N LYS A 258 2.34 28.34 -1.66
CA LYS A 258 3.40 28.57 -2.65
C LYS A 258 4.55 27.57 -2.56
N LEU A 259 4.89 27.12 -1.36
CA LEU A 259 5.98 26.18 -1.12
C LEU A 259 5.51 24.73 -0.99
N GLU A 260 4.21 24.48 -1.15
CA GLU A 260 3.54 23.18 -1.01
C GLU A 260 3.80 22.52 0.36
N LEU A 261 3.82 23.32 1.43
CA LEU A 261 4.23 22.90 2.78
C LEU A 261 3.11 22.19 3.57
N LYS A 262 1.91 22.02 2.99
CA LYS A 262 0.78 21.27 3.59
C LYS A 262 0.48 21.67 5.05
N ASN A 263 0.49 22.97 5.32
CA ASN A 263 0.26 23.57 6.64
C ASN A 263 1.33 23.24 7.70
N ASN A 264 2.52 22.75 7.28
CA ASN A 264 3.60 22.42 8.22
C ASN A 264 4.05 23.64 9.04
N ILE A 265 3.98 24.86 8.50
CA ILE A 265 4.35 26.07 9.25
C ILE A 265 3.46 26.23 10.49
N THR A 266 2.17 25.92 10.38
CA THR A 266 1.20 25.98 11.48
C THR A 266 1.24 24.75 12.39
N ASN A 267 1.40 23.54 11.83
CA ASN A 267 1.42 22.30 12.60
C ASN A 267 2.65 22.18 13.49
N ASP A 268 3.81 22.62 12.99
CA ASP A 268 5.08 22.57 13.71
C ASP A 268 5.39 23.91 14.43
N ASP A 269 4.51 24.90 14.37
CA ASP A 269 4.65 26.22 15.02
C ASP A 269 6.06 26.85 14.85
N TRP A 270 6.46 27.03 13.59
CA TRP A 270 7.78 27.58 13.25
C TRP A 270 8.07 28.96 13.88
N PRO A 271 7.10 29.90 14.00
CA PRO A 271 7.33 31.18 14.66
C PRO A 271 7.72 31.05 16.13
N ALA A 272 7.10 30.14 16.90
CA ALA A 272 7.46 29.91 18.30
C ALA A 272 8.84 29.28 18.45
N GLN A 273 9.19 28.31 17.59
CA GLN A 273 10.51 27.69 17.57
C GLN A 273 11.61 28.68 17.19
N ALA A 274 11.36 29.53 16.20
CA ALA A 274 12.29 30.58 15.79
C ALA A 274 12.55 31.59 16.93
N LYS A 275 11.52 31.91 17.73
CA LYS A 275 11.66 32.77 18.91
C LYS A 275 12.54 32.10 19.98
N ALA A 276 12.32 30.83 20.29
CA ALA A 276 13.14 30.09 21.25
C ALA A 276 14.61 30.01 20.83
N LEU A 277 14.88 29.82 19.53
CA LEU A 277 16.25 29.80 18.98
C LEU A 277 16.92 31.18 18.96
N MET A 278 16.14 32.26 18.82
CA MET A 278 16.63 33.64 18.96
C MET A 278 17.02 33.96 20.40
N ASP A 279 16.19 33.55 21.36
CA ASP A 279 16.43 33.80 22.79
C ASP A 279 17.62 32.98 23.31
N ALA A 280 17.86 31.78 22.76
CA ALA A 280 19.04 30.96 23.08
C ALA A 280 20.36 31.46 22.45
N LYS A 281 20.30 32.43 21.52
CA LYS A 281 21.47 33.02 20.83
C LYS A 281 21.94 34.33 21.47
N LYS A 282 21.10 34.94 22.32
CA LYS A 282 21.47 36.09 23.16
C LYS A 282 22.29 35.63 24.36
#